data_AF-A0A1J4T9U9-F1
#
_entry.id   AF-A0A1J4T9U9-F1
#
_cell.length_a   1.000
_cell.length_b   1.000
_cell.length_c   1.000
_cell.angle_alpha   90.00
_cell.angle_beta   90.00
_cell.angle_gamma   90.00
#
_symmetry.space_group_name_H-M   'P 1'
#
loop_
_entity.id
_entity.type
_entity.pdbx_description
1 polymer ?
#
loop_
_entity_poly.entity_id
_entity_poly.type
_entity_poly.pdbx_seq_one_letter_code
_entity_poly.pdbx_strand_id
1 'polypeptide(L)'
;MMLQQIIALIIIAFLLARQFLAKKKGLISNYEFIFWLVFWLLATAAIILLKWIDQAVASLGFSGTGIEVLFYLGVVVLFYLIFKLRLKLEKIEKDITKIVREITLNK
;
A
#
# COMPACT_ATOMS: atom_id res chain seq x y z
N MET A 1 -16.67 14.02 12.45
CA MET A 1 -15.46 14.86 12.43
C MET A 1 -14.42 14.38 13.45
N MET A 2 -14.63 14.44 14.77
CA MET A 2 -13.58 14.07 15.75
C MET A 2 -13.27 12.55 15.81
N LEU A 3 -14.29 11.69 15.72
CA LEU A 3 -14.12 10.23 15.84
C LEU A 3 -13.37 9.61 14.65
N GLN A 4 -13.67 10.04 13.42
CA GLN A 4 -13.02 9.53 12.20
C GLN A 4 -11.51 9.86 12.18
N GLN A 5 -11.14 11.07 12.62
CA GLN A 5 -9.73 11.47 12.74
C GLN A 5 -8.99 10.66 13.80
N ILE A 6 -9.63 10.40 14.95
CA ILE A 6 -9.06 9.56 16.02
C ILE A 6 -8.84 8.13 15.52
N ILE A 7 -9.83 7.53 14.84
CA ILE A 7 -9.72 6.19 14.26
C ILE A 7 -8.59 6.16 13.22
N ALA A 8 -8.50 7.16 12.34
CA ALA A 8 -7.42 7.26 11.36
C ALA A 8 -6.03 7.36 12.02
N LEU A 9 -5.89 8.16 13.08
CA LEU A 9 -4.65 8.27 13.86
C LEU A 9 -4.26 6.95 14.53
N ILE A 10 -5.20 6.23 15.12
CA ILE A 10 -4.97 4.91 15.73
C ILE A 10 -4.50 3.91 14.67
N ILE A 11 -5.13 3.91 13.50
CA ILE A 11 -4.76 3.04 12.38
C ILE A 11 -3.34 3.36 11.89
N ILE A 12 -3.01 4.64 11.72
CA ILE A 12 -1.65 5.07 11.31
C ILE A 12 -0.63 4.66 12.37
N ALA A 13 -0.91 4.87 13.66
CA ALA A 13 -0.02 4.48 14.75
C ALA A 13 0.21 2.95 14.78
N PHE A 14 -0.85 2.16 14.61
CA PHE A 14 -0.75 0.70 14.52
C PHE A 14 0.10 0.26 13.33
N LEU A 15 -0.08 0.89 12.17
CA LEU A 15 0.68 0.58 10.96
C LEU A 15 2.15 0.93 11.11
N LEU A 16 2.47 2.09 11.67
CA LEU A 16 3.85 2.47 11.99
C LEU A 16 4.50 1.51 13.00
N ALA A 17 3.78 1.11 14.05
CA ALA A 17 4.28 0.14 15.02
C ALA A 17 4.57 -1.23 14.37
N ARG A 18 3.67 -1.71 13.50
CA ARG A 18 3.87 -2.96 12.74
C ARG A 18 5.08 -2.88 11.82
N GLN A 19 5.26 -1.77 11.09
CA GLN A 19 6.42 -1.54 10.23
C GLN A 19 7.73 -1.56 11.04
N PHE A 20 7.73 -0.93 12.21
CA PHE A 20 8.91 -0.89 13.09
C PHE A 20 9.26 -2.27 13.65
N LEU A 21 8.25 -3.05 14.07
CA LEU A 21 8.42 -4.43 14.53
C LEU A 21 8.96 -5.34 13.42
N ALA A 22 8.48 -5.17 12.19
CA ALA A 22 8.92 -5.97 11.06
C ALA A 22 10.35 -5.61 10.59
N LYS A 23 10.75 -4.33 10.70
CA LYS A 23 12.15 -3.92 10.54
C LYS A 23 13.05 -4.54 11.62
N LYS A 24 12.63 -4.51 12.90
CA LYS A 24 13.38 -5.11 14.01
C LYS A 24 13.59 -6.61 13.83
N LYS A 25 12.65 -7.31 13.20
CA LYS A 25 12.74 -8.74 12.88
C LYS A 25 13.57 -9.05 11.62
N GLY A 26 14.11 -8.04 10.93
CA GLY A 26 14.86 -8.22 9.68
C GLY A 26 14.03 -8.75 8.50
N LEU A 27 12.70 -8.74 8.62
CA LEU A 27 11.77 -9.28 7.62
C LEU A 27 11.58 -8.33 6.42
N ILE A 28 12.01 -7.07 6.57
CA ILE A 28 11.81 -6.00 5.61
C ILE A 28 13.17 -5.40 5.26
N SER A 29 13.46 -5.24 3.97
CA SER A 29 14.69 -4.56 3.54
C SER A 29 14.64 -3.06 3.85
N ASN A 30 15.81 -2.42 3.95
CA ASN A 30 15.86 -0.97 4.21
C ASN A 30 15.11 -0.15 3.14
N TYR A 31 15.08 -0.62 1.90
CA TYR A 31 14.32 -0.01 0.80
C TYR A 31 12.82 -0.10 1.00
N GLU A 32 12.31 -1.26 1.41
CA GLU A 32 10.90 -1.46 1.70
C GLU A 32 10.45 -0.62 2.91
N PHE A 33 11.30 -0.48 3.93
CA PHE A 33 11.03 0.40 5.07
C PHE A 33 10.87 1.87 4.62
N ILE A 34 11.81 2.38 3.81
CA ILE A 34 11.75 3.76 3.28
C ILE A 34 10.52 3.95 2.39
N PHE A 35 10.21 2.99 1.51
CA PHE A 35 9.03 3.03 0.65
C PHE A 35 7.74 3.20 1.47
N TRP A 36 7.57 2.37 2.52
CA TRP A 36 6.40 2.46 3.38
C TRP A 36 6.37 3.76 4.20
N LEU A 37 7.52 4.26 4.65
CA LEU A 37 7.61 5.53 5.38
C LEU A 37 7.15 6.70 4.51
N VAL A 38 7.63 6.76 3.26
CA VAL A 38 7.19 7.78 2.27
C VAL A 38 5.69 7.65 1.99
N PHE A 39 5.18 6.42 1.85
CA PHE A 39 3.75 6.17 1.64
C PHE A 39 2.89 6.70 2.81
N TRP A 40 3.28 6.45 4.06
CA TRP A 40 2.56 6.96 5.24
C TRP A 40 2.63 8.49 5.36
N LEU A 41 3.76 9.09 5.01
CA LEU A 41 3.89 10.56 4.96
C LEU A 41 2.95 11.16 3.90
N LEU A 42 2.89 10.59 2.70
CA LEU A 42 1.97 11.02 1.65
C LEU A 42 0.51 10.85 2.06
N ALA A 43 0.15 9.74 2.71
CA ALA A 43 -1.20 9.52 3.23
C ALA A 43 -1.58 10.57 4.28
N THR A 44 -0.65 10.91 5.18
CA THR A 44 -0.88 11.94 6.21
C THR A 44 -1.03 13.33 5.58
N ALA A 45 -0.19 13.66 4.61
CA ALA A 45 -0.27 14.91 3.85
C ALA A 45 -1.61 15.03 3.10
N ALA A 46 -2.09 13.95 2.48
CA ALA A 46 -3.38 13.91 1.80
C ALA A 46 -4.56 14.17 2.76
N ILE A 47 -4.49 13.68 4.00
CA ILE A 47 -5.51 13.94 5.03
C ILE A 47 -5.49 15.41 5.48
N ILE A 48 -4.31 16.01 5.65
CA ILE A 48 -4.19 17.42 6.06
C ILE A 48 -4.67 18.36 4.94
N LEU A 49 -4.38 18.02 3.68
CA LEU A 49 -4.74 18.79 2.50
C LEU A 49 -6.15 18.48 1.97
N LEU A 50 -6.99 17.78 2.74
CA LEU A 50 -8.30 17.33 2.29
C LEU A 50 -9.17 18.48 1.75
N LYS A 51 -9.12 19.66 2.38
CA LYS A 51 -9.86 20.85 1.92
C LYS A 51 -9.47 21.29 0.51
N TRP A 52 -8.19 21.16 0.14
CA TRP A 52 -7.71 21.46 -1.21
C TRP A 52 -8.14 20.38 -2.21
N ILE A 53 -8.13 19.12 -1.77
CA ILE A 53 -8.59 18.00 -2.59
C ILE A 53 -10.10 18.14 -2.86
N ASP A 54 -10.90 18.49 -1.86
CA ASP A 54 -12.33 18.76 -2.00
C ASP A 54 -12.59 19.86 -3.05
N GLN A 55 -11.83 20.96 -3.01
CA GLN A 55 -11.94 22.05 -3.99
C GLN A 55 -11.52 21.62 -5.41
N ALA A 56 -10.44 20.86 -5.54
CA ALA A 56 -9.97 20.34 -6.82
C ALA A 56 -10.98 19.36 -7.44
N VAL A 57 -11.52 18.45 -6.63
CA VAL A 57 -12.53 17.47 -7.03
C VAL A 57 -13.84 18.16 -7.45
N ALA A 58 -14.26 19.19 -6.71
CA ALA A 58 -15.41 20.01 -7.09
C ALA A 58 -15.20 20.76 -8.42
N SER A 59 -13.99 21.28 -8.66
CA SER A 59 -13.64 21.96 -9.92
C SER A 59 -13.63 21.02 -11.14
N LEU A 60 -13.41 19.73 -10.91
CA LEU A 60 -13.46 18.68 -11.92
C LEU A 60 -14.90 18.14 -12.15
N GLY A 61 -15.91 18.71 -11.48
CA GLY A 61 -17.32 18.35 -11.66
C GLY A 61 -17.79 17.15 -10.86
N PHE A 62 -16.98 16.64 -9.92
CA PHE A 62 -17.40 15.57 -9.03
C PHE A 62 -18.18 16.13 -7.84
N SER A 63 -19.33 15.53 -7.53
CA SER A 63 -20.18 15.91 -6.39
C SER A 63 -19.78 15.23 -5.07
N GLY A 64 -18.82 14.31 -5.12
CA GLY A 64 -18.35 13.54 -3.98
C GLY A 64 -17.30 14.27 -3.15
N THR A 65 -17.15 13.86 -1.90
CA THR A 65 -16.10 14.37 -1.01
C THR A 65 -14.72 13.92 -1.51
N GLY A 66 -13.66 14.71 -1.33
CA GLY A 66 -12.28 14.34 -1.69
C GLY A 66 -11.81 13.04 -1.02
N ILE A 67 -12.39 12.68 0.13
CA ILE A 67 -12.22 11.36 0.78
C ILE A 67 -12.68 10.23 -0.15
N GLU A 68 -13.80 10.37 -0.85
CA GLU A 68 -14.33 9.32 -1.73
C GLU A 68 -13.40 9.09 -2.92
N VAL A 69 -12.87 10.17 -3.50
CA VAL A 69 -11.88 10.09 -4.60
C VAL A 69 -10.59 9.42 -4.13
N LEU A 70 -10.06 9.84 -2.97
CA LEU A 70 -8.89 9.20 -2.37
C LEU A 70 -9.13 7.72 -2.06
N PHE A 71 -10.33 7.37 -1.59
CA PHE A 71 -10.71 6.00 -1.33
C PHE A 71 -10.73 5.17 -2.61
N TYR A 72 -11.38 5.65 -3.67
CA TYR A 72 -11.41 4.94 -4.96
C TYR A 72 -10.00 4.78 -5.55
N LEU A 73 -9.18 5.82 -5.50
CA LEU A 73 -7.77 5.75 -5.91
C LEU A 73 -7.00 4.70 -5.09
N GLY A 74 -7.17 4.71 -3.77
CA GLY A 74 -6.54 3.74 -2.87
C GLY A 74 -6.94 2.31 -3.20
N VAL A 75 -8.23 2.08 -3.46
CA VAL A 75 -8.74 0.75 -3.88
C VAL A 75 -8.10 0.32 -5.19
N VAL A 76 -8.07 1.18 -6.22
CA VAL A 76 -7.45 0.87 -7.51
C VAL A 76 -5.97 0.53 -7.35
N VAL A 77 -5.22 1.31 -6.58
CA VAL A 77 -3.80 1.07 -6.30
C VAL A 77 -3.60 -0.26 -5.56
N LEU A 78 -4.43 -0.56 -4.56
CA LEU A 78 -4.36 -1.83 -3.83
C LEU A 78 -4.63 -3.02 -4.75
N PHE A 79 -5.64 -2.95 -5.62
CA PHE A 79 -5.92 -3.99 -6.61
C PHE A 79 -4.74 -4.19 -7.56
N TYR A 80 -4.13 -3.10 -8.04
CA TYR A 80 -2.93 -3.18 -8.88
C TYR A 80 -1.77 -3.87 -8.15
N LEU A 81 -1.53 -3.54 -6.88
CA LEU A 81 -0.47 -4.17 -6.08
C LEU A 81 -0.74 -5.66 -5.84
N ILE A 82 -1.99 -6.04 -5.55
CA ILE A 82 -2.40 -7.45 -5.42
C ILE A 82 -2.18 -8.19 -6.73
N PHE A 83 -2.58 -7.60 -7.85
CA PHE A 83 -2.38 -8.19 -9.17
C PHE A 83 -0.89 -8.39 -9.49
N LYS A 84 -0.06 -7.37 -9.22
CA LYS A 84 1.40 -7.46 -9.38
C LYS A 84 2.01 -8.54 -8.50
N LEU A 85 1.52 -8.69 -7.25
CA LEU A 85 1.97 -9.75 -6.35
C LEU A 85 1.61 -11.14 -6.89
N ARG A 86 0.39 -11.33 -7.39
CA ARG A 86 -0.05 -12.59 -8.01
C ARG A 86 0.85 -12.98 -9.18
N LEU A 87 1.17 -12.04 -10.08
CA LEU A 87 2.07 -12.31 -11.20
C LEU A 87 3.48 -12.73 -10.75
N LYS A 88 3.98 -12.11 -9.67
CA LYS A 88 5.27 -12.49 -9.08
C LYS A 88 5.24 -13.89 -8.49
N LEU A 89 4.15 -14.26 -7.79
CA LEU A 89 3.96 -15.61 -7.25
C LEU A 89 3.93 -16.66 -8.36
N GLU A 90 3.17 -16.42 -9.44
CA GLU A 90 3.11 -17.34 -10.58
C GLU A 90 4.48 -17.54 -11.24
N LYS A 91 5.28 -16.46 -11.36
CA LYS A 91 6.65 -16.57 -11.85
C LYS A 91 7.52 -17.44 -10.95
N ILE A 92 7.43 -17.24 -9.63
CA ILE A 92 8.17 -18.03 -8.64
C ILE A 92 7.79 -19.52 -8.73
N GLU A 93 6.50 -19.84 -8.84
CA GLU A 93 6.03 -21.22 -9.01
C GLU A 93 6.58 -21.87 -10.29
N LYS A 94 6.59 -21.12 -11.41
CA LYS A 94 7.18 -21.58 -12.68
C LYS A 94 8.68 -21.82 -12.55
N ASP A 95 9.41 -20.93 -11.89
CA ASP A 95 10.85 -21.06 -11.69
C ASP A 95 11.18 -22.26 -10.79
N ILE A 96 10.42 -22.47 -9.70
CA ILE A 96 10.53 -23.68 -8.86
C ILE A 96 10.30 -24.94 -9.68
N THR A 97 9.26 -24.96 -10.52
CA THR A 97 8.93 -26.12 -11.36
C THR A 97 10.06 -26.46 -12.33
N LYS A 98 10.70 -25.44 -12.93
CA LYS A 98 11.87 -25.62 -13.80
C LYS A 98 13.06 -26.20 -13.03
N ILE A 99 13.38 -25.63 -11.87
CA ILE A 99 14.48 -26.08 -11.02
C ILE A 99 14.28 -27.56 -10.65
N VAL A 100 13.09 -27.95 -10.21
CA VAL A 100 12.79 -29.36 -9.87
C VAL A 100 12.96 -30.27 -11.08
N ARG A 101 12.47 -29.86 -12.26
CA ARG A 101 12.61 -30.64 -13.50
C ARG A 101 14.07 -30.83 -13.91
N GLU A 102 14.89 -29.79 -13.84
CA GLU A 102 16.32 -29.87 -14.13
C GLU A 102 17.05 -30.79 -13.15
N ILE A 103 16.72 -30.71 -11.85
CA ILE A 103 17.28 -31.61 -10.83
C ILE A 103 16.91 -33.08 -11.11
N THR A 104 15.69 -33.35 -11.58
CA THR A 104 15.27 -34.72 -11.90
C THR A 104 15.89 -35.24 -13.20
N LEU A 105 16.08 -34.39 -14.21
CA LEU A 105 16.66 -34.81 -15.50
C LEU A 105 18.18 -34.96 -15.47
N ASN A 106 18.87 -34.23 -14.57
CA ASN A 106 20.32 -34.31 -14.38
C ASN A 106 20.73 -35.37 -13.34
N LYS A 107 19.79 -36.20 -12.86
CA LYS A 107 20.01 -37.28 -11.89
C LYS A 107 19.60 -38.61 -12.50
#